data_AF-A0A4Z0LA41-F1
#
_entry.id   AF-A0A4Z0LA41-F1
#
_cell.length_a   1.000
_cell.length_b   1.000
_cell.length_c   1.000
_cell.angle_alpha   90.00
_cell.angle_beta   90.00
_cell.angle_gamma   90.00
#
_symmetry.space_group_name_H-M   'P 1'
#
loop_
_entity.id
_entity.type
_entity.pdbx_description
1 polymer ?
#
loop_
_entity_poly.entity_id
_entity_poly.type
_entity_poly.pdbx_seq_one_letter_code
_entity_poly.pdbx_strand_id
1 'polypeptide(L)'
;MLNKGLKDKESTRIDNVLKTLLPLVFVPEPLTGKSQSDIEGQLGLLGLTTKDIANFSPEALTAHLIACHLDWGHLEKFADFLLQFSHKTAFNVSEKGIYLYHYIQRESKSFSFEIHHKLTAATK
;
A
#
# COMPACT_ATOMS: atom_id res chain seq x y z
N MET A 1 -21.08 18.67 -14.34
CA MET A 1 -20.76 17.23 -14.24
C MET A 1 -19.44 16.90 -14.94
N LEU A 2 -18.32 17.54 -14.57
CA LEU A 2 -17.02 17.42 -15.24
C LEU A 2 -15.97 16.59 -14.47
N ASN A 3 -16.24 16.22 -13.20
CA ASN A 3 -15.24 15.60 -12.32
C ASN A 3 -15.22 14.07 -12.30
N LYS A 4 -16.22 13.39 -12.86
CA LYS A 4 -16.30 11.91 -12.77
C LYS A 4 -15.18 11.24 -13.58
N GLY A 5 -14.99 11.68 -14.84
CA GLY A 5 -13.96 11.12 -15.72
C GLY A 5 -12.51 11.40 -15.32
N LEU A 6 -12.24 12.47 -14.56
CA LEU A 6 -10.88 12.74 -14.04
C LEU A 6 -10.56 11.85 -12.86
N LYS A 7 -11.51 11.67 -11.93
CA LYS A 7 -11.36 10.76 -10.78
C LYS A 7 -11.18 9.32 -11.23
N ASP A 8 -11.93 8.88 -12.25
CA ASP A 8 -11.85 7.52 -12.78
C ASP A 8 -10.48 7.23 -13.42
N LYS A 9 -9.88 8.22 -14.10
CA LYS A 9 -8.53 8.10 -14.67
C LYS A 9 -7.46 7.97 -13.59
N GLU A 10 -7.55 8.78 -12.53
CA GLU A 10 -6.60 8.75 -11.44
C GLU A 10 -6.69 7.45 -10.64
N SER A 11 -7.92 7.01 -10.34
CA SER A 11 -8.17 5.70 -9.73
C SER A 11 -7.57 4.58 -10.57
N THR A 12 -7.79 4.58 -11.89
CA THR A 12 -7.22 3.58 -12.81
C THR A 12 -5.69 3.60 -12.81
N ARG A 13 -5.07 4.80 -12.73
CA ARG A 13 -3.62 4.96 -12.66
C ARG A 13 -3.06 4.32 -11.40
N ILE A 14 -3.64 4.63 -10.23
CA ILE A 14 -3.26 4.04 -8.94
C ILE A 14 -3.42 2.52 -8.98
N ASP A 15 -4.54 2.04 -9.52
CA ASP A 15 -4.82 0.61 -9.63
C ASP A 15 -3.76 -0.13 -10.47
N ASN A 16 -3.31 0.49 -11.57
CA ASN A 16 -2.24 -0.07 -12.40
C ASN A 16 -0.91 -0.13 -11.65
N VAL A 17 -0.57 0.92 -10.89
CA VAL A 17 0.63 0.96 -10.06
C VAL A 17 0.61 -0.19 -9.03
N LEU A 18 -0.50 -0.37 -8.32
CA LEU A 18 -0.65 -1.42 -7.31
C LEU A 18 -0.63 -2.83 -7.92
N LYS A 19 -1.24 -3.02 -9.10
CA LYS A 19 -1.17 -4.28 -9.86
C LYS A 19 0.25 -4.64 -10.29
N THR A 20 1.14 -3.67 -10.45
CA THR A 20 2.55 -3.91 -10.74
C THR A 20 3.37 -4.10 -9.45
N LEU A 21 3.10 -3.33 -8.38
CA LEU A 21 3.82 -3.43 -7.11
C LEU A 21 3.63 -4.76 -6.40
N LEU A 22 2.39 -5.25 -6.31
CA LEU A 22 2.06 -6.44 -5.54
C LEU A 22 2.82 -7.69 -6.03
N PRO A 23 2.81 -8.05 -7.34
CA PRO A 23 3.56 -9.19 -7.83
C PRO A 23 5.05 -9.14 -7.47
N LEU A 24 5.68 -7.96 -7.48
CA LEU A 24 7.12 -7.81 -7.21
C LEU A 24 7.51 -8.23 -5.79
N VAL A 25 6.62 -8.11 -4.82
CA VAL A 25 6.89 -8.47 -3.41
C VAL A 25 6.33 -9.84 -3.01
N PHE A 26 5.38 -10.37 -3.77
CA PHE A 26 4.81 -11.70 -3.55
C PHE A 26 5.66 -12.84 -4.14
N VAL A 27 6.61 -12.56 -5.05
CA VAL A 27 7.53 -13.60 -5.54
C VAL A 27 8.38 -14.13 -4.38
N PRO A 28 8.57 -15.47 -4.24
CA PRO A 28 9.43 -16.04 -3.19
C PRO A 28 10.90 -15.62 -3.27
N GLU A 29 11.35 -15.19 -4.44
CA GLU A 29 12.71 -14.73 -4.70
C GLU A 29 13.07 -13.46 -3.90
N PRO A 30 14.35 -13.26 -3.56
CA PRO A 30 14.80 -12.03 -2.92
C PRO A 30 14.67 -10.84 -3.88
N LEU A 31 14.46 -9.64 -3.34
CA LEU A 31 14.41 -8.42 -4.15
C LEU A 31 15.78 -8.15 -4.76
N THR A 32 15.87 -8.33 -6.08
CA THR A 32 17.07 -8.01 -6.86
C THR A 32 17.13 -6.52 -7.18
N GLY A 33 18.31 -6.01 -7.60
CA GLY A 33 18.46 -4.59 -7.95
C GLY A 33 17.47 -4.11 -9.03
N LYS A 34 17.04 -4.99 -9.94
CA LYS A 34 16.00 -4.69 -10.92
C LYS A 34 14.63 -4.53 -10.26
N SER A 35 14.20 -5.52 -9.46
CA SER A 35 12.93 -5.47 -8.73
C SER A 35 12.87 -4.28 -7.78
N GLN A 36 13.98 -3.91 -7.14
CA GLN A 36 14.09 -2.72 -6.30
C GLN A 36 13.88 -1.43 -7.11
N SER A 37 14.52 -1.31 -8.28
CA SER A 37 14.33 -0.16 -9.17
C SER A 37 12.90 -0.08 -9.68
N ASP A 38 12.27 -1.22 -9.98
CA ASP A 38 10.87 -1.28 -10.42
C ASP A 38 9.94 -0.82 -9.29
N ILE A 39 10.18 -1.28 -8.05
CA ILE A 39 9.45 -0.83 -6.87
C ILE A 39 9.59 0.68 -6.66
N GLU A 40 10.82 1.22 -6.69
CA GLU A 40 11.05 2.66 -6.55
C GLU A 40 10.36 3.46 -7.65
N GLY A 41 10.40 2.99 -8.91
CA GLY A 41 9.71 3.63 -10.01
C GLY A 41 8.19 3.69 -9.82
N GLN A 42 7.59 2.58 -9.36
CA GLN A 42 6.15 2.51 -9.08
C GLN A 42 5.75 3.35 -7.87
N LEU A 43 6.54 3.33 -6.79
CA LEU A 43 6.32 4.20 -5.62
C LEU A 43 6.44 5.67 -5.98
N GLY A 44 7.36 6.03 -6.88
CA GLY A 44 7.53 7.41 -7.37
C GLY A 44 6.28 7.94 -8.06
N LEU A 45 5.49 7.08 -8.72
CA LEU A 45 4.19 7.45 -9.28
C LEU A 45 3.13 7.75 -8.21
N LEU A 46 3.34 7.32 -6.97
CA LEU A 46 2.52 7.68 -5.80
C LEU A 46 3.17 8.79 -4.96
N GLY A 47 4.24 9.42 -5.45
CA GLY A 47 4.99 10.43 -4.72
C GLY A 47 5.69 9.88 -3.48
N LEU A 48 6.12 8.61 -3.53
CA LEU A 48 6.80 7.91 -2.43
C LEU A 48 8.12 7.31 -2.93
N THR A 49 9.02 7.05 -1.98
CA THR A 49 10.18 6.18 -2.17
C THR A 49 10.21 5.13 -1.06
N THR A 50 11.01 4.08 -1.20
CA THR A 50 11.16 3.09 -0.11
C THR A 50 11.71 3.74 1.17
N LYS A 51 12.55 4.77 1.03
CA LYS A 51 13.07 5.55 2.15
C LYS A 51 11.97 6.37 2.84
N ASP A 52 11.08 6.99 2.07
CA ASP A 52 9.96 7.74 2.65
C ASP A 52 9.03 6.82 3.44
N ILE A 53 8.73 5.64 2.90
CA ILE A 53 7.94 4.62 3.60
C ILE A 53 8.63 4.18 4.90
N ALA A 54 9.95 4.02 4.90
CA ALA A 54 10.69 3.68 6.11
C ALA A 54 10.62 4.81 7.15
N ASN A 55 10.77 6.07 6.71
CA ASN A 55 10.86 7.25 7.58
C ASN A 55 9.51 7.79 8.07
N PHE A 56 8.42 7.54 7.37
CA PHE A 56 7.09 8.01 7.80
C PHE A 56 6.64 7.32 9.09
N SER A 57 5.84 8.02 9.89
CA SER A 57 4.99 7.35 10.89
C SER A 57 3.81 6.66 10.18
N PRO A 58 3.18 5.65 10.80
CA PRO A 58 1.98 5.03 10.25
C PRO A 58 0.87 6.03 9.90
N GLU A 59 0.65 7.03 10.77
CA GLU A 59 -0.33 8.11 10.58
C GLU A 59 0.06 8.99 9.38
N ALA A 60 1.32 9.40 9.29
CA ALA A 60 1.81 10.29 8.25
C ALA A 60 1.73 9.61 6.87
N LEU A 61 2.10 8.33 6.78
CA LEU A 61 1.96 7.56 5.55
C LEU A 61 0.49 7.45 5.14
N THR A 62 -0.39 7.14 6.09
CA THR A 62 -1.84 7.03 5.82
C THR A 62 -2.39 8.36 5.29
N ALA A 63 -2.03 9.49 5.91
CA ALA A 63 -2.43 10.82 5.47
C ALA A 63 -1.92 11.15 4.05
N HIS A 64 -0.67 10.80 3.74
CA HIS A 64 -0.09 10.96 2.40
C HIS A 64 -0.88 10.17 1.35
N LEU A 65 -1.17 8.89 1.61
CA LEU A 65 -1.90 8.05 0.67
C LEU A 65 -3.32 8.57 0.39
N ILE A 66 -4.00 9.09 1.41
CA ILE A 66 -5.32 9.72 1.25
C ILE A 66 -5.23 11.01 0.44
N ALA A 67 -4.19 11.82 0.67
CA ALA A 67 -3.92 13.03 -0.11
C ALA A 67 -3.63 12.70 -1.58
N CYS A 68 -3.02 11.54 -1.84
CA CYS A 68 -2.85 10.97 -3.19
C CYS A 68 -4.12 10.30 -3.76
N HIS A 69 -5.28 10.50 -3.13
CA HIS A 69 -6.58 9.99 -3.60
C HIS A 69 -6.71 8.46 -3.66
N LEU A 70 -5.93 7.72 -2.86
CA LEU A 70 -6.15 6.28 -2.71
C LEU A 70 -7.50 6.04 -2.01
N ASP A 71 -8.33 5.18 -2.61
CA ASP A 71 -9.56 4.71 -1.98
C ASP A 71 -9.26 3.51 -1.07
N TRP A 72 -10.28 3.01 -0.38
CA TRP A 72 -10.09 1.93 0.59
C TRP A 72 -9.55 0.64 -0.05
N GLY A 73 -9.93 0.31 -1.28
CA GLY A 73 -9.41 -0.85 -1.99
C GLY A 73 -7.94 -0.66 -2.39
N HIS A 74 -7.56 0.56 -2.76
CA HIS A 74 -6.15 0.91 -2.99
C HIS A 74 -5.33 0.85 -1.70
N LEU A 75 -5.85 1.37 -0.59
CA LEU A 75 -5.19 1.34 0.72
C LEU A 75 -5.00 -0.10 1.21
N GLU A 76 -5.99 -0.98 1.00
CA GLU A 76 -5.90 -2.39 1.36
C GLU A 76 -4.79 -3.10 0.57
N LYS A 77 -4.78 -2.94 -0.76
CA LYS A 77 -3.71 -3.46 -1.63
C LYS A 77 -2.33 -2.91 -1.25
N PHE A 78 -2.25 -1.64 -0.85
CA PHE A 78 -1.00 -1.04 -0.42
C PHE A 78 -0.55 -1.61 0.94
N ALA A 79 -1.48 -1.89 1.86
CA ALA A 79 -1.19 -2.57 3.11
C ALA A 79 -0.68 -4.01 2.88
N ASP A 80 -1.29 -4.75 1.96
CA ASP A 80 -0.81 -6.08 1.51
C ASP A 80 0.63 -5.98 0.99
N PHE A 81 0.93 -4.96 0.18
CA PHE A 81 2.29 -4.68 -0.29
C PHE A 81 3.26 -4.41 0.87
N LEU A 82 2.90 -3.56 1.85
CA LEU A 82 3.77 -3.21 2.97
C LEU A 82 4.13 -4.42 3.84
N LEU A 83 3.17 -5.31 4.11
CA LEU A 83 3.43 -6.53 4.86
C LEU A 83 4.44 -7.42 4.14
N GLN A 84 4.20 -7.71 2.85
CA GLN A 84 5.11 -8.56 2.08
C GLN A 84 6.48 -7.91 1.90
N PHE A 85 6.53 -6.61 1.64
CA PHE A 85 7.76 -5.85 1.51
C PHE A 85 8.58 -5.86 2.81
N SER A 86 7.93 -5.84 3.97
CA SER A 86 8.60 -5.94 5.28
C SER A 86 9.30 -7.28 5.48
N HIS A 87 8.82 -8.37 4.88
CA HIS A 87 9.49 -9.68 4.94
C HIS A 87 10.70 -9.78 4.01
N LYS A 88 10.78 -8.89 3.01
CA LYS A 88 11.81 -8.90 1.95
C LYS A 88 12.90 -7.86 2.16
N THR A 89 12.76 -6.99 3.14
CA THR A 89 13.68 -5.89 3.42
C THR A 89 14.09 -5.87 4.88
N ALA A 90 15.19 -5.18 5.17
CA ALA A 90 15.65 -5.00 6.55
C ALA A 90 14.82 -3.97 7.34
N PHE A 91 13.93 -3.23 6.66
CA PHE A 91 13.10 -2.21 7.29
C PHE A 91 11.79 -2.85 7.76
N ASN A 92 11.50 -2.75 9.06
CA ASN A 92 10.21 -3.18 9.58
C ASN A 92 9.15 -2.13 9.23
N VAL A 93 8.38 -2.39 8.18
CA VAL A 93 7.25 -1.55 7.76
C VAL A 93 5.91 -2.25 7.96
N SER A 94 5.92 -3.44 8.57
CA SER A 94 4.72 -4.24 8.83
C SER A 94 3.69 -3.49 9.68
N GLU A 95 4.15 -2.75 10.69
CA GLU A 95 3.30 -1.90 11.56
C GLU A 95 2.49 -0.88 10.76
N LYS A 96 3.04 -0.36 9.66
CA LYS A 96 2.36 0.60 8.79
C LYS A 96 1.25 -0.07 7.98
N GLY A 97 1.47 -1.29 7.51
CA GLY A 97 0.44 -2.11 6.85
C GLY A 97 -0.71 -2.45 7.82
N ILE A 98 -0.38 -2.87 9.05
CA ILE A 98 -1.36 -3.14 10.11
C ILE A 98 -2.17 -1.88 10.44
N TYR A 99 -1.51 -0.73 10.56
CA TYR A 99 -2.18 0.54 10.80
C TYR A 99 -3.19 0.88 9.69
N LEU A 100 -2.83 0.68 8.41
CA LEU A 100 -3.74 0.91 7.29
C LEU A 100 -4.98 0.02 7.37
N TYR A 101 -4.84 -1.26 7.74
CA TYR A 101 -6.00 -2.14 7.94
C TYR A 101 -6.92 -1.65 9.04
N HIS A 102 -6.37 -1.25 10.19
CA HIS A 102 -7.16 -0.66 11.27
C HIS A 102 -7.83 0.65 10.85
N TYR A 103 -7.13 1.50 10.10
CA TYR A 103 -7.67 2.74 9.55
C TYR A 103 -8.86 2.45 8.63
N ILE A 104 -8.73 1.50 7.69
CA ILE A 104 -9.82 1.12 6.78
C ILE A 104 -11.02 0.58 7.57
N GLN A 105 -10.82 -0.30 8.55
CA GLN A 105 -11.92 -0.82 9.37
C GLN A 105 -12.64 0.29 10.16
N ARG A 106 -11.89 1.26 10.69
CA ARG A 106 -12.47 2.38 11.46
C ARG A 106 -13.26 3.34 10.57
N GLU A 107 -12.69 3.74 9.43
CA GLU A 107 -13.26 4.80 8.60
C GLU A 107 -14.29 4.29 7.60
N SER A 108 -14.21 3.03 7.15
CA SER A 108 -15.18 2.47 6.22
C SER A 108 -16.58 2.27 6.83
N LYS A 109 -16.67 2.30 8.17
CA LYS A 109 -17.89 2.04 8.95
C LYS A 109 -18.57 0.69 8.61
N SER A 110 -17.83 -0.21 7.97
CA SER A 110 -18.29 -1.53 7.57
C SER A 110 -17.28 -2.57 8.04
N PHE A 111 -17.76 -3.63 8.69
CA PHE A 111 -16.88 -4.69 9.14
C PHE A 111 -16.47 -5.56 7.94
N SER A 112 -15.16 -5.63 7.69
CA SER A 112 -14.58 -6.53 6.68
C SER A 112 -13.97 -7.76 7.36
N PHE A 113 -14.60 -8.92 7.13
CA PHE A 113 -14.07 -10.21 7.55
C PHE A 113 -12.70 -10.50 6.92
N GLU A 114 -12.48 -10.06 5.67
CA GLU A 114 -11.22 -10.22 4.98
C GLU A 114 -10.10 -9.44 5.68
N ILE A 115 -10.31 -8.15 5.96
CA ILE A 115 -9.32 -7.33 6.67
C ILE A 115 -9.07 -7.88 8.08
N HIS A 116 -10.12 -8.38 8.76
CA HIS A 116 -9.96 -8.99 10.07
C HIS A 116 -9.10 -10.26 10.01
N HIS A 117 -9.28 -11.10 8.99
CA HIS A 117 -8.44 -12.27 8.77
C HIS A 117 -6.98 -11.87 8.48
N LYS A 118 -6.76 -10.86 7.63
CA LYS A 118 -5.43 -10.31 7.32
C LYS A 118 -4.73 -9.76 8.56
N LEU A 119 -5.43 -9.00 9.40
CA LEU A 119 -4.90 -8.51 10.70
C LEU A 119 -4.51 -9.66 11.63
N THR A 120 -5.35 -10.68 11.73
CA THR A 120 -5.08 -11.85 12.57
C THR A 120 -3.85 -12.61 12.08
N ALA A 121 -3.70 -12.76 10.76
CA ALA A 121 -2.54 -13.41 10.16
C ALA A 121 -1.24 -12.60 10.35
N ALA A 122 -1.33 -11.26 10.31
CA ALA A 122 -0.17 -10.38 10.46
C ALA A 122 0.34 -10.24 11.90
N THR A 123 -0.50 -10.53 12.90
CA THR A 123 -0.18 -10.37 14.34
C THR A 123 0.16 -11.69 15.03
N LYS A 124 0.19 -12.80 14.27
CA LYS A 124 0.44 -14.15 14.78
C LYS A 124 1.92 -14.53 14.66
#